data_AF-A0A9P1HBW9-F1
#
_entry.id   AF-A0A9P1HBW9-F1
#
_cell.length_a   1.000
_cell.length_b   1.000
_cell.length_c   1.000
_cell.angle_alpha   90.00
_cell.angle_beta   90.00
_cell.angle_gamma   90.00
#
_symmetry.space_group_name_H-M   'P 1'
#
loop_
_entity.id
_entity.type
_entity.pdbx_description
1 polymer ?
#
loop_
_entity_poly.entity_id
_entity_poly.type
_entity_poly.pdbx_seq_one_letter_code
_entity_poly.pdbx_strand_id
1 'polypeptide(L)'
;MAGYRFLMRYYDSGDKIYMFGFSRGAFTAKFLARMIHTVGLLCKGNEEMVPFAFRLYQRYLAGEIEDYMIEREIKKAQEDASGCSPADGEEELLAPPLAAESALDDEGNPVQPRKKKRHGRKFKKARNEITAFSNTFCRKEKIIRRGKEVESNIKVYFLGIWDCVNSVAVLERKTPVPVPVKGTAHYVRHAVAIDERRVKFKPALLAQDVRCKGSKDEDIKEVWFPGCHGDVGGGWPAEEDDAHEVASTMSIWQRIKSFWTTDKAKEASHDVAKDPFQMSDLALAWMIREVEIVGQKDPAAAVKWCNSVNGFKRRFKKRKEQALRGRIHDSLQFSSGTGFLPSCFGILWFAGGWKMMLIIIRPTTTATMKTLV
;
A
#
# COMPACT_ATOMS: atom_id res chain seq x y z
N MET A 1 -11.39 8.11 -8.04
CA MET A 1 -11.40 8.78 -9.37
C MET A 1 -10.63 10.10 -9.41
N ALA A 2 -10.63 10.92 -8.34
CA ALA A 2 -9.95 12.22 -8.33
C ALA A 2 -8.45 12.17 -8.68
N GLY A 3 -7.72 11.14 -8.21
CA GLY A 3 -6.31 10.94 -8.53
C GLY A 3 -6.06 10.64 -10.01
N TYR A 4 -6.89 9.79 -10.61
CA TYR A 4 -6.82 9.49 -12.04
C TYR A 4 -7.03 10.75 -12.89
N ARG A 5 -8.07 11.56 -12.58
CA ARG A 5 -8.31 12.84 -13.26
C ARG A 5 -7.16 13.83 -13.08
N PHE A 6 -6.56 13.88 -11.90
CA PHE A 6 -5.39 14.73 -11.68
C PHE A 6 -4.21 14.32 -12.58
N LEU A 7 -3.86 13.03 -12.60
CA LEU A 7 -2.81 12.55 -13.50
C LEU A 7 -3.14 12.85 -14.96
N MET A 8 -4.39 12.62 -15.37
CA MET A 8 -4.85 12.91 -16.72
C MET A 8 -4.65 14.38 -17.13
N ARG A 9 -4.81 15.31 -16.19
CA ARG A 9 -4.70 16.77 -16.43
C ARG A 9 -3.27 17.29 -16.42
N TYR A 10 -2.39 16.71 -15.58
CA TYR A 10 -1.10 17.30 -15.24
C TYR A 10 0.12 16.47 -15.63
N TYR A 11 -0.08 15.20 -15.99
CA TYR A 11 0.99 14.35 -16.50
C TYR A 11 1.35 14.77 -17.92
N ASP A 12 2.65 14.92 -18.19
CA ASP A 12 3.21 15.02 -19.53
C ASP A 12 4.15 13.84 -19.82
N SER A 13 4.35 13.52 -21.09
CA SER A 13 5.18 12.38 -21.50
C SER A 13 6.60 12.51 -20.95
N GLY A 14 7.08 11.50 -20.22
CA GLY A 14 8.39 11.49 -19.57
C GLY A 14 8.38 11.91 -18.10
N ASP A 15 7.28 12.45 -17.59
CA ASP A 15 7.13 12.78 -16.18
C ASP A 15 7.21 11.53 -15.30
N LYS A 16 7.76 11.68 -14.09
CA LYS A 16 7.87 10.60 -13.11
C LYS A 16 6.77 10.72 -12.07
N ILE A 17 5.91 9.70 -11.99
CA ILE A 17 4.79 9.66 -11.05
C ILE A 17 5.24 9.00 -9.75
N TYR A 18 5.13 9.73 -8.64
CA TYR A 18 5.36 9.26 -7.29
C TYR A 18 4.01 9.17 -6.54
N MET A 19 3.74 8.01 -5.96
CA MET A 19 2.53 7.73 -5.19
C MET A 19 2.88 7.33 -3.78
N PHE A 20 2.22 7.96 -2.82
CA PHE A 20 2.36 7.65 -1.40
C PHE A 20 1.00 7.41 -0.76
N GLY A 21 0.90 6.41 0.10
CA GLY A 21 -0.35 6.16 0.83
C GLY A 21 -0.15 5.38 2.12
N PHE A 22 -0.96 5.68 3.11
CA PHE A 22 -1.01 4.96 4.39
C PHE A 22 -2.37 4.25 4.54
N SER A 23 -2.39 3.03 5.09
CA SER A 23 -3.64 2.34 5.44
C SER A 23 -4.54 2.11 4.21
N ARG A 24 -5.78 2.58 4.24
CA ARG A 24 -6.66 2.60 3.05
C ARG A 24 -6.19 3.53 1.94
N GLY A 25 -5.43 4.57 2.27
CA GLY A 25 -4.73 5.41 1.29
C GLY A 25 -3.70 4.60 0.49
N ALA A 26 -3.01 3.65 1.14
CA ALA A 26 -2.11 2.72 0.45
C ALA A 26 -2.87 1.80 -0.51
N PHE A 27 -4.02 1.26 -0.08
CA PHE A 27 -4.88 0.46 -0.95
C PHE A 27 -5.35 1.27 -2.16
N THR A 28 -5.73 2.53 -1.94
CA THR A 28 -6.13 3.46 -3.00
C THR A 28 -4.98 3.73 -3.99
N ALA A 29 -3.75 3.90 -3.48
CA ALA A 29 -2.56 4.08 -4.31
C ALA A 29 -2.27 2.84 -5.17
N LYS A 30 -2.31 1.62 -4.58
CA LYS A 30 -2.18 0.35 -5.30
C LYS A 30 -3.24 0.22 -6.39
N PHE A 31 -4.50 0.49 -6.04
CA PHE A 31 -5.63 0.42 -6.96
C PHE A 31 -5.46 1.38 -8.14
N LEU A 32 -5.05 2.62 -7.87
CA LEU A 32 -4.82 3.64 -8.89
C LEU A 32 -3.64 3.29 -9.79
N ALA A 33 -2.50 2.88 -9.23
CA ALA A 33 -1.34 2.44 -9.99
C ALA A 33 -1.70 1.28 -10.93
N ARG A 34 -2.46 0.30 -10.42
CA ARG A 34 -2.94 -0.84 -11.20
C ARG A 34 -3.93 -0.43 -12.29
N MET A 35 -4.85 0.49 -12.02
CA MET A 35 -5.78 1.02 -13.02
C MET A 35 -5.02 1.71 -14.17
N ILE A 36 -4.01 2.53 -13.86
CA ILE A 36 -3.20 3.24 -14.87
C ILE A 36 -2.42 2.24 -15.73
N HIS A 37 -1.77 1.25 -15.12
CA HIS A 37 -1.04 0.23 -15.87
C HIS A 37 -1.97 -0.64 -16.73
N THR A 38 -3.15 -1.01 -16.21
CA THR A 38 -4.06 -1.94 -16.87
C THR A 38 -4.87 -1.28 -17.98
N VAL A 39 -5.54 -0.16 -17.68
CA VAL A 39 -6.37 0.56 -18.65
C VAL A 39 -5.57 1.56 -19.48
N GLY A 40 -4.56 2.18 -18.89
CA GLY A 40 -3.85 3.33 -19.46
C GLY A 40 -4.32 4.65 -18.83
N LEU A 41 -3.54 5.71 -19.04
CA LEU A 41 -3.89 7.07 -18.65
C LEU A 41 -4.50 7.80 -19.84
N LEU A 42 -5.73 8.30 -19.69
CA LEU A 42 -6.41 9.07 -20.72
C LEU A 42 -5.65 10.36 -21.09
N CYS A 43 -5.84 10.82 -22.33
CA CYS A 43 -5.38 12.14 -22.74
C CYS A 43 -6.14 13.27 -22.02
N LYS A 44 -5.46 14.39 -21.77
CA LYS A 44 -6.08 15.62 -21.24
C LYS A 44 -7.26 16.04 -22.13
N GLY A 45 -8.39 16.39 -21.51
CA GLY A 45 -9.62 16.78 -22.20
C GLY A 45 -10.68 15.66 -22.30
N ASN A 46 -10.29 14.38 -22.21
CA ASN A 46 -11.22 13.25 -22.32
C ASN A 46 -11.85 12.85 -20.98
N GLU A 47 -12.28 13.83 -20.18
CA GLU A 47 -12.80 13.60 -18.82
C GLU A 47 -14.07 12.75 -18.79
N GLU A 48 -14.89 12.87 -19.83
CA GLU A 48 -16.14 12.10 -20.01
C GLU A 48 -15.89 10.60 -20.19
N MET A 49 -14.68 10.21 -20.61
CA MET A 49 -14.31 8.81 -20.77
C MET A 49 -13.84 8.18 -19.45
N VAL A 50 -13.59 8.97 -18.40
CA VAL A 50 -13.10 8.46 -17.10
C VAL A 50 -14.08 7.46 -16.46
N PRO A 51 -15.41 7.70 -16.40
CA PRO A 51 -16.36 6.71 -15.89
C PRO A 51 -16.34 5.40 -16.70
N PHE A 52 -16.16 5.48 -18.02
CA PHE A 52 -16.09 4.30 -18.88
C PHE A 52 -14.80 3.50 -18.64
N ALA A 53 -13.65 4.17 -18.56
CA ALA A 53 -12.37 3.57 -18.19
C ALA A 53 -12.45 2.84 -16.84
N PHE A 54 -13.13 3.44 -15.86
CA PHE A 54 -13.35 2.82 -14.56
C PHE A 54 -14.26 1.58 -14.63
N ARG A 55 -15.37 1.64 -15.38
CA ARG A 55 -16.26 0.48 -15.58
C ARG A 55 -15.53 -0.68 -16.24
N LEU A 56 -14.72 -0.41 -17.27
CA LEU A 56 -13.89 -1.43 -17.91
C LEU A 56 -12.94 -2.10 -16.91
N TYR A 57 -12.28 -1.29 -16.07
CA TYR A 57 -11.41 -1.80 -15.03
C TYR A 57 -12.13 -2.67 -14.01
N GLN A 58 -13.32 -2.26 -13.56
CA GLN A 58 -14.14 -3.06 -12.64
C GLN A 58 -14.53 -4.42 -13.23
N ARG A 59 -14.93 -4.46 -14.52
CA ARG A 59 -15.25 -5.71 -15.22
C ARG A 59 -14.04 -6.63 -15.34
N TYR A 60 -12.86 -6.06 -15.60
CA TYR A 60 -11.60 -6.79 -15.63
C TYR A 60 -11.28 -7.41 -14.27
N LEU A 61 -11.38 -6.64 -13.18
CA LEU A 61 -11.17 -7.15 -11.83
C LEU A 61 -12.18 -8.24 -11.46
N ALA A 62 -13.46 -8.07 -11.81
CA ALA A 62 -14.48 -9.08 -11.54
C ALA A 62 -14.16 -10.42 -12.24
N GLY A 63 -13.71 -10.37 -13.50
CA GLY A 63 -13.29 -11.57 -14.24
C GLY A 63 -12.05 -12.23 -13.65
N GLU A 64 -11.09 -11.45 -13.15
CA GLU A 64 -9.89 -11.98 -12.49
C GLU A 64 -10.21 -12.62 -11.13
N ILE A 65 -11.12 -12.01 -10.36
CA ILE A 65 -11.61 -12.56 -9.09
C ILE A 65 -12.34 -13.88 -9.34
N GLU A 66 -13.19 -13.96 -10.36
CA GLU A 66 -13.91 -15.19 -10.74
C GLU A 66 -12.90 -16.30 -11.10
N ASP A 67 -11.91 -16.00 -11.95
CA ASP A 67 -10.84 -16.96 -12.29
C ASP A 67 -10.07 -17.42 -11.03
N TYR A 68 -9.75 -16.50 -10.10
CA TYR A 68 -9.04 -16.81 -8.85
C TYR A 68 -9.85 -17.72 -7.91
N MET A 69 -11.16 -17.47 -7.77
CA MET A 69 -12.03 -18.29 -6.92
C MET A 69 -12.14 -19.71 -7.47
N ILE A 70 -12.29 -19.85 -8.79
CA ILE A 70 -12.31 -21.17 -9.46
C ILE A 70 -10.97 -21.89 -9.27
N GLU A 71 -9.84 -21.21 -9.47
CA GLU A 71 -8.50 -21.79 -9.23
C GLU A 71 -8.37 -22.31 -7.78
N ARG A 72 -8.92 -21.59 -6.81
CA ARG A 72 -8.89 -21.97 -5.39
C ARG A 72 -9.79 -23.17 -5.08
N GLU A 73 -11.00 -23.20 -5.62
CA GLU A 73 -11.94 -24.32 -5.46
C GLU A 73 -11.36 -25.61 -6.03
N ILE A 74 -10.73 -25.54 -7.21
CA ILE A 74 -10.05 -26.70 -7.82
C ILE A 74 -8.92 -27.20 -6.93
N LYS A 75 -8.09 -26.31 -6.38
CA LYS A 75 -6.99 -26.70 -5.47
C LYS A 75 -7.52 -27.39 -4.23
N LYS A 76 -8.56 -26.81 -3.61
CA LYS A 76 -9.19 -27.40 -2.42
C LYS A 76 -9.73 -28.80 -2.73
N ALA A 77 -10.43 -28.97 -3.85
CA ALA A 77 -10.93 -30.29 -4.27
C ALA A 77 -9.81 -31.31 -4.55
N GLN A 78 -8.64 -30.86 -5.02
CA GLN A 78 -7.46 -31.71 -5.23
C GLN A 78 -6.80 -32.12 -3.91
N GLU A 79 -6.72 -31.19 -2.95
CA GLU A 79 -6.23 -31.45 -1.59
C GLU A 79 -7.14 -32.46 -0.87
N ASP A 80 -8.45 -32.24 -0.91
CA ASP A 80 -9.47 -33.13 -0.33
C ASP A 80 -9.44 -34.55 -0.95
N ALA A 81 -9.16 -34.65 -2.26
CA ALA A 81 -9.04 -35.95 -2.96
C ALA A 81 -7.71 -36.69 -2.67
N SER A 82 -6.69 -36.00 -2.17
CA SER A 82 -5.37 -36.57 -1.88
C SER A 82 -5.22 -37.16 -0.48
N GLY A 83 -6.24 -37.04 0.38
CA GLY A 83 -6.30 -37.74 1.68
C GLY A 83 -5.29 -37.28 2.75
N CYS A 84 -4.71 -36.08 2.63
CA CYS A 84 -3.83 -35.53 3.64
C CYS A 84 -4.64 -34.68 4.65
N SER A 85 -4.99 -35.24 5.80
CA SER A 85 -5.67 -34.49 6.86
C SER A 85 -4.76 -33.37 7.41
N PRO A 86 -5.23 -32.12 7.54
CA PRO A 86 -4.54 -31.14 8.35
C PRO A 86 -4.74 -31.50 9.83
N ALA A 87 -3.65 -31.59 10.59
CA ALA A 87 -3.72 -31.73 12.04
C ALA A 87 -4.46 -30.55 12.67
N ASP A 88 -5.27 -30.85 13.68
CA ASP A 88 -6.07 -29.89 14.44
C ASP A 88 -5.21 -28.79 15.07
N GLY A 89 -5.55 -27.53 14.82
CA GLY A 89 -4.99 -26.38 15.55
C GLY A 89 -4.52 -25.25 14.64
N GLU A 90 -5.24 -24.14 14.71
CA GLU A 90 -4.96 -22.85 14.07
C GLU A 90 -5.22 -22.79 12.55
N GLU A 91 -6.23 -22.01 12.17
CA GLU A 91 -6.44 -21.53 10.81
C GLU A 91 -5.27 -20.60 10.47
N GLU A 92 -4.12 -21.20 10.18
CA GLU A 92 -2.92 -20.52 9.72
C GLU A 92 -3.33 -19.79 8.43
N LEU A 93 -3.40 -18.46 8.51
CA LEU A 93 -3.63 -17.57 7.37
C LEU A 93 -2.38 -17.58 6.49
N LEU A 94 -2.02 -18.78 6.01
CA LEU A 94 -0.90 -19.01 5.15
C LEU A 94 -1.19 -18.32 3.82
N ALA A 95 -0.26 -17.41 3.50
CA ALA A 95 0.11 -17.12 2.13
C ALA A 95 0.01 -18.39 1.26
N PRO A 96 -0.38 -18.27 -0.02
CA PRO A 96 -0.54 -19.43 -0.91
C PRO A 96 0.65 -20.39 -0.82
N PRO A 97 0.41 -21.71 -0.89
CA PRO A 97 1.39 -22.71 -0.50
C PRO A 97 2.71 -22.51 -1.24
N LEU A 98 3.76 -22.47 -0.43
CA LEU A 98 5.12 -22.95 -0.67
C LEU A 98 5.35 -23.41 -2.11
N ALA A 99 6.07 -22.61 -2.89
CA ALA A 99 6.85 -23.21 -3.96
C ALA A 99 7.98 -23.97 -3.26
N ALA A 100 7.83 -25.29 -3.24
CA ALA A 100 8.85 -26.23 -2.85
C ALA A 100 10.21 -25.81 -3.44
N GLU A 101 11.23 -26.10 -2.65
CA GLU A 101 12.62 -26.07 -3.05
C GLU A 101 12.82 -26.74 -4.40
N SER A 102 13.95 -26.44 -5.04
CA SER A 102 14.45 -27.18 -6.19
C SER A 102 14.65 -28.65 -5.83
N ALA A 103 13.57 -29.44 -5.89
CA ALA A 103 13.61 -30.88 -5.89
C ALA A 103 13.62 -31.31 -7.36
N LEU A 104 14.74 -31.89 -7.77
CA LEU A 104 14.73 -32.95 -8.77
C LEU A 104 13.72 -34.00 -8.29
N ASP A 105 12.98 -34.66 -9.19
CA ASP A 105 12.27 -35.88 -8.77
C ASP A 105 13.30 -36.94 -8.34
N ASP A 106 12.87 -38.00 -7.66
CA ASP A 106 13.74 -39.12 -7.23
C ASP A 106 14.49 -39.78 -8.41
N GLU A 107 14.14 -39.45 -9.66
CA GLU A 107 14.79 -39.91 -10.89
C GLU A 107 15.67 -38.84 -11.59
N GLY A 108 15.84 -37.64 -11.03
CA GLY A 108 16.73 -36.61 -11.57
C GLY A 108 16.22 -35.86 -12.80
N ASN A 109 14.92 -35.94 -13.14
CA ASN A 109 14.35 -35.31 -14.33
C ASN A 109 13.85 -33.87 -14.09
N PRO A 110 13.94 -32.98 -15.10
CA PRO A 110 13.38 -31.63 -15.02
C PRO A 110 11.84 -31.65 -15.04
N VAL A 111 11.21 -31.13 -13.97
CA VAL A 111 9.76 -30.93 -13.91
C VAL A 111 9.28 -30.02 -15.06
N GLN A 112 8.31 -30.51 -15.83
CA GLN A 112 7.76 -29.90 -17.05
C GLN A 112 7.27 -28.44 -16.89
N PRO A 113 7.29 -27.63 -17.98
CA PRO A 113 6.95 -26.21 -17.94
C PRO A 113 5.48 -25.96 -17.54
N ARG A 114 5.31 -25.09 -16.53
CA ARG A 114 4.03 -24.63 -15.94
C ARG A 114 2.93 -24.38 -17.00
N LYS A 115 1.79 -25.08 -16.87
CA LYS A 115 0.57 -24.85 -17.68
C LYS A 115 0.14 -23.37 -17.61
N LYS A 116 -0.08 -22.72 -18.76
CA LYS A 116 -0.58 -21.33 -18.85
C LYS A 116 -1.90 -21.20 -18.07
N LYS A 117 -2.03 -20.20 -17.18
CA LYS A 117 -3.28 -19.90 -16.47
C LYS A 117 -4.45 -19.81 -17.45
N ARG A 118 -5.47 -20.64 -17.28
CA ARG A 118 -6.64 -20.66 -18.17
C ARG A 118 -7.63 -19.59 -17.72
N HIS A 119 -7.51 -18.40 -18.30
CA HIS A 119 -8.48 -17.34 -18.06
C HIS A 119 -9.85 -17.64 -18.67
N GLY A 120 -10.90 -17.31 -17.92
CA GLY A 120 -12.29 -17.44 -18.34
C GLY A 120 -12.64 -16.55 -19.54
N ARG A 121 -13.77 -16.86 -20.20
CA ARG A 121 -14.27 -16.09 -21.36
C ARG A 121 -14.52 -14.62 -21.02
N LYS A 122 -15.07 -14.33 -19.83
CA LYS A 122 -15.35 -12.98 -19.35
C LYS A 122 -14.07 -12.15 -19.19
N PHE A 123 -13.04 -12.71 -18.57
CA PHE A 123 -11.73 -12.06 -18.41
C PHE A 123 -11.11 -11.71 -19.76
N LYS A 124 -11.09 -12.66 -20.71
CA LYS A 124 -10.55 -12.43 -22.06
C LYS A 124 -11.31 -11.31 -22.79
N LYS A 125 -12.63 -11.30 -22.72
CA LYS A 125 -13.47 -10.25 -23.30
C LYS A 125 -13.12 -8.88 -22.70
N ALA A 126 -13.10 -8.76 -21.38
CA ALA A 126 -12.76 -7.52 -20.69
C ALA A 126 -11.35 -7.03 -21.04
N ARG A 127 -10.37 -7.94 -21.14
CA ARG A 127 -8.99 -7.62 -21.55
C ARG A 127 -8.92 -7.08 -22.98
N ASN A 128 -9.67 -7.68 -23.91
CA ASN A 128 -9.71 -7.20 -25.30
C ASN A 128 -10.36 -5.82 -25.39
N GLU A 129 -11.47 -5.59 -24.68
CA GLU A 129 -12.14 -4.28 -24.58
C GLU A 129 -11.18 -3.21 -24.02
N ILE A 130 -10.46 -3.53 -22.95
CA ILE A 130 -9.44 -2.65 -22.37
C ILE A 130 -8.32 -2.36 -23.37
N THR A 131 -7.84 -3.37 -24.08
CA THR A 131 -6.74 -3.21 -25.04
C THR A 131 -7.15 -2.27 -26.18
N ALA A 132 -8.35 -2.46 -26.74
CA ALA A 132 -8.91 -1.57 -27.75
C ALA A 132 -9.07 -0.14 -27.21
N PHE A 133 -9.68 0.02 -26.04
CA PHE A 133 -9.87 1.32 -25.40
C PHE A 133 -8.55 2.05 -25.14
N SER A 134 -7.56 1.34 -24.61
CA SER A 134 -6.25 1.87 -24.27
C SER A 134 -5.50 2.35 -25.51
N ASN A 135 -5.62 1.64 -26.63
CA ASN A 135 -4.96 2.03 -27.87
C ASN A 135 -5.63 3.26 -28.52
N THR A 136 -6.93 3.46 -28.30
CA THR A 136 -7.66 4.59 -28.88
C THR A 136 -7.55 5.86 -28.05
N PHE A 137 -7.65 5.77 -26.72
CA PHE A 137 -7.87 6.94 -25.86
C PHE A 137 -6.74 7.24 -24.87
N CYS A 138 -5.84 6.27 -24.62
CA CYS A 138 -4.80 6.42 -23.60
C CYS A 138 -3.44 6.77 -24.19
N ARG A 139 -2.68 7.52 -23.42
CA ARG A 139 -1.28 7.84 -23.69
C ARG A 139 -0.41 6.61 -23.53
N LYS A 140 0.63 6.53 -24.35
CA LYS A 140 1.64 5.47 -24.32
C LYS A 140 3.01 6.07 -24.03
N GLU A 141 3.86 5.28 -23.38
CA GLU A 141 5.27 5.56 -23.25
C GLU A 141 6.07 4.59 -24.11
N LYS A 142 7.16 5.10 -24.68
CA LYS A 142 8.10 4.29 -25.45
C LYS A 142 9.13 3.71 -24.49
N ILE A 143 9.19 2.39 -24.43
CA ILE A 143 10.13 1.64 -23.61
C ILE A 143 11.05 0.84 -24.51
N ILE A 144 12.35 0.91 -24.26
CA ILE A 144 13.33 0.06 -24.95
C ILE A 144 13.36 -1.28 -24.23
N ARG A 145 12.83 -2.33 -24.86
CA ARG A 145 12.84 -3.69 -24.33
C ARG A 145 13.62 -4.60 -25.27
N ARG A 146 14.73 -5.17 -24.77
CA ARG A 146 15.65 -6.01 -25.57
C ARG A 146 16.13 -5.33 -26.86
N GLY A 147 16.44 -4.04 -26.79
CA GLY A 147 16.92 -3.25 -27.93
C GLY A 147 15.84 -2.85 -28.94
N LYS A 148 14.56 -3.16 -28.70
CA LYS A 148 13.44 -2.71 -29.54
C LYS A 148 12.58 -1.69 -28.80
N GLU A 149 12.20 -0.64 -29.50
CA GLU A 149 11.25 0.35 -28.99
C GLU A 149 9.84 -0.25 -29.01
N VAL A 150 9.20 -0.33 -27.84
CA VAL A 150 7.86 -0.89 -27.66
C VAL A 150 7.01 0.14 -26.93
N GLU A 151 5.81 0.39 -27.42
CA GLU A 151 4.84 1.23 -26.73
C GLU A 151 4.13 0.45 -25.61
N SER A 152 4.07 1.03 -24.42
CA SER A 152 3.33 0.48 -23.30
C SER A 152 2.53 1.54 -22.58
N ASN A 153 1.61 1.09 -21.71
CA ASN A 153 0.93 2.00 -20.80
C ASN A 153 1.93 2.62 -19.83
N ILE A 154 1.60 3.84 -19.37
CA ILE A 154 2.36 4.58 -18.37
C ILE A 154 2.43 3.76 -17.09
N LYS A 155 3.60 3.78 -16.47
CA LYS A 155 3.89 3.06 -15.24
C LYS A 155 4.24 4.03 -14.11
N VAL A 156 3.80 3.72 -12.89
CA VAL A 156 4.16 4.56 -11.74
C VAL A 156 5.66 4.44 -11.50
N TYR A 157 6.34 5.55 -11.23
CA TYR A 157 7.78 5.53 -11.03
C TYR A 157 8.12 4.99 -9.63
N PHE A 158 7.49 5.55 -8.59
CA PHE A 158 7.69 5.12 -7.21
C PHE A 158 6.36 4.97 -6.49
N LEU A 159 6.12 3.81 -5.88
CA LEU A 159 4.96 3.53 -5.03
C LEU A 159 5.44 3.25 -3.61
N GLY A 160 5.33 4.24 -2.73
CA GLY A 160 5.62 4.14 -1.31
C GLY A 160 4.35 3.94 -0.49
N ILE A 161 4.25 2.85 0.25
CA ILE A 161 3.06 2.55 1.04
C ILE A 161 3.42 2.16 2.48
N TRP A 162 2.57 2.59 3.42
CA TRP A 162 2.64 2.21 4.82
C TRP A 162 1.40 1.40 5.20
N ASP A 163 1.64 0.26 5.82
CA ASP A 163 0.71 -0.69 6.41
C ASP A 163 -0.63 -0.77 5.67
N CYS A 164 -0.56 -1.28 4.43
CA CYS A 164 -1.70 -1.28 3.53
C CYS A 164 -2.80 -2.22 4.05
N VAL A 165 -3.99 -1.71 4.31
CA VAL A 165 -5.16 -2.50 4.73
C VAL A 165 -6.26 -2.45 3.67
N ASN A 166 -7.01 -3.54 3.52
CA ASN A 166 -8.11 -3.60 2.57
C ASN A 166 -9.27 -2.68 2.99
N SER A 167 -9.86 -1.96 2.04
CA SER A 167 -10.88 -0.94 2.34
C SER A 167 -12.29 -1.49 2.62
N VAL A 168 -12.51 -2.80 2.51
CA VAL A 168 -13.83 -3.43 2.67
C VAL A 168 -13.66 -4.78 3.35
N ALA A 169 -13.80 -4.83 4.68
CA ALA A 169 -13.90 -6.09 5.41
C ALA A 169 -14.58 -5.87 6.76
N VAL A 170 -15.89 -5.64 6.75
CA VAL A 170 -16.72 -5.83 7.97
C VAL A 170 -17.89 -6.79 7.73
N LEU A 171 -18.19 -7.21 6.49
CA LEU A 171 -19.38 -8.06 6.24
C LEU A 171 -19.24 -9.18 5.20
N GLU A 172 -18.08 -9.38 4.56
CA GLU A 172 -17.92 -10.49 3.60
C GLU A 172 -17.13 -11.64 4.23
N ARG A 173 -17.79 -12.80 4.39
CA ARG A 173 -17.18 -14.10 4.80
C ARG A 173 -16.13 -14.64 3.82
N LYS A 174 -15.77 -13.87 2.78
CA LYS A 174 -14.84 -14.28 1.72
C LYS A 174 -13.50 -13.59 1.95
N THR A 175 -12.42 -14.37 1.93
CA THR A 175 -11.05 -13.86 2.02
C THR A 175 -10.82 -12.79 0.94
N PRO A 176 -10.27 -11.61 1.30
CA PRO A 176 -10.04 -10.56 0.33
C PRO A 176 -9.06 -11.02 -0.74
N VAL A 177 -9.38 -10.73 -2.01
CA VAL A 177 -8.52 -11.10 -3.14
C VAL A 177 -7.26 -10.22 -3.13
N PRO A 178 -6.06 -10.81 -3.21
CA PRO A 178 -4.83 -10.04 -3.22
C PRO A 178 -4.77 -9.12 -4.44
N VAL A 179 -4.39 -7.86 -4.24
CA VAL A 179 -4.17 -6.91 -5.33
C VAL A 179 -2.67 -6.92 -5.67
N PRO A 180 -2.25 -7.53 -6.79
CA PRO A 180 -0.85 -7.55 -7.21
C PRO A 180 -0.35 -6.15 -7.54
N VAL A 181 0.89 -5.86 -7.15
CA VAL A 181 1.62 -4.63 -7.51
C VAL A 181 2.59 -4.84 -8.67
N LYS A 182 2.87 -6.09 -9.02
CA LYS A 182 3.80 -6.42 -10.10
C LYS A 182 3.31 -5.85 -11.44
N GLY A 183 4.22 -5.26 -12.21
CA GLY A 183 3.87 -4.53 -13.44
C GLY A 183 3.43 -3.09 -13.22
N THR A 184 3.02 -2.70 -12.01
CA THR A 184 2.35 -1.39 -11.81
C THR A 184 3.30 -0.23 -11.53
N ALA A 185 4.45 -0.50 -10.92
CA ALA A 185 5.44 0.52 -10.58
C ALA A 185 6.89 0.03 -10.76
N HIS A 186 7.83 0.96 -11.02
CA HIS A 186 9.25 0.63 -11.15
C HIS A 186 9.87 0.32 -9.79
N TYR A 187 9.60 1.18 -8.81
CA TYR A 187 10.00 1.01 -7.43
C TYR A 187 8.76 0.87 -6.55
N VAL A 188 8.69 -0.22 -5.76
CA VAL A 188 7.65 -0.41 -4.75
C VAL A 188 8.31 -0.56 -3.39
N ARG A 189 7.84 0.22 -2.41
CA ARG A 189 8.28 0.17 -1.01
C ARG A 189 7.08 0.02 -0.10
N HIS A 190 7.06 -1.03 0.70
CA HIS A 190 6.01 -1.29 1.67
C HIS A 190 6.60 -1.39 3.07
N ALA A 191 6.23 -0.47 3.95
CA ALA A 191 6.50 -0.56 5.38
C ALA A 191 5.31 -1.25 6.06
N VAL A 192 5.53 -2.37 6.73
CA VAL A 192 4.48 -3.21 7.36
C VAL A 192 4.62 -3.19 8.87
N ALA A 193 3.50 -3.08 9.59
CA ALA A 193 3.47 -3.21 11.04
C ALA A 193 3.46 -4.69 11.46
N ILE A 194 4.42 -5.09 12.30
CA ILE A 194 4.51 -6.48 12.78
C ILE A 194 3.56 -6.76 13.95
N ASP A 195 3.28 -5.76 14.79
CA ASP A 195 2.51 -5.92 16.03
C ASP A 195 1.03 -5.50 15.89
N GLU A 196 0.52 -5.37 14.66
CA GLU A 196 -0.90 -5.07 14.43
C GLU A 196 -1.76 -6.32 14.61
N ARG A 197 -2.54 -6.35 15.69
CA ARG A 197 -3.33 -7.52 16.11
C ARG A 197 -4.82 -7.40 15.81
N ARG A 198 -5.31 -6.24 15.36
CA ARG A 198 -6.74 -6.05 15.11
C ARG A 198 -7.16 -6.76 13.83
N VAL A 199 -8.19 -7.60 13.94
CA VAL A 199 -8.74 -8.40 12.84
C VAL A 199 -9.13 -7.55 11.62
N LYS A 200 -9.61 -6.32 11.84
CA LYS A 200 -10.00 -5.39 10.75
C LYS A 200 -8.82 -4.75 10.01
N PHE A 201 -7.61 -4.86 10.54
CA PHE A 201 -6.39 -4.25 10.02
C PHE A 201 -5.42 -5.28 9.43
N LYS A 202 -5.93 -6.41 8.95
CA LYS A 202 -5.11 -7.42 8.25
C LYS A 202 -4.35 -6.77 7.08
N PRO A 203 -3.01 -6.87 7.06
CA PRO A 203 -2.20 -6.21 6.04
C PRO A 203 -2.33 -6.91 4.69
N ALA A 204 -2.38 -6.12 3.62
CA ALA A 204 -2.37 -6.57 2.24
C ALA A 204 -0.92 -6.74 1.74
N LEU A 205 -0.27 -7.80 2.22
CA LEU A 205 1.14 -8.14 1.95
C LEU A 205 1.47 -8.31 0.46
N LEU A 206 2.74 -8.08 0.11
CA LEU A 206 3.29 -8.18 -1.25
C LEU A 206 4.07 -9.48 -1.49
N ALA A 207 4.06 -10.43 -0.56
CA ALA A 207 4.84 -11.67 -0.64
C ALA A 207 4.64 -12.46 -1.94
N GLN A 208 3.45 -12.41 -2.54
CA GLN A 208 3.14 -13.06 -3.82
C GLN A 208 3.88 -12.43 -5.02
N ASP A 209 4.15 -11.12 -4.95
CA ASP A 209 4.79 -10.36 -6.02
C ASP A 209 6.32 -10.46 -5.96
N VAL A 210 6.89 -10.52 -4.75
CA VAL A 210 8.35 -10.63 -4.52
C VAL A 210 8.91 -11.98 -4.98
N ARG A 211 8.13 -13.07 -4.86
CA ARG A 211 8.59 -14.44 -5.16
C ARG A 211 8.58 -14.81 -6.65
N CYS A 212 8.01 -13.97 -7.51
CA CYS A 212 7.91 -14.25 -8.95
C CYS A 212 9.13 -13.70 -9.73
N LYS A 213 10.12 -14.54 -10.07
CA LYS A 213 11.35 -14.26 -10.88
C LYS A 213 11.11 -13.75 -12.33
N GLY A 214 10.28 -12.73 -12.55
CA GLY A 214 9.69 -12.45 -13.87
C GLY A 214 10.06 -11.15 -14.60
N SER A 215 10.71 -10.18 -13.96
CA SER A 215 11.18 -8.97 -14.67
C SER A 215 12.38 -8.39 -13.96
N LYS A 216 13.51 -8.24 -14.66
CA LYS A 216 14.73 -7.62 -14.13
C LYS A 216 14.59 -6.11 -13.90
N ASP A 217 13.44 -5.53 -14.29
CA ASP A 217 13.23 -4.08 -14.40
C ASP A 217 12.37 -3.50 -13.27
N GLU A 218 12.01 -4.30 -12.26
CA GLU A 218 11.18 -3.88 -11.11
C GLU A 218 11.90 -4.15 -9.78
N ASP A 219 11.89 -3.15 -8.89
CA ASP A 219 12.51 -3.21 -7.56
C ASP A 219 11.40 -3.09 -6.50
N ILE A 220 10.99 -4.24 -5.95
CA ILE A 220 9.94 -4.34 -4.93
C ILE A 220 10.61 -4.70 -3.59
N LYS A 221 10.37 -3.91 -2.55
CA LYS A 221 10.80 -4.19 -1.18
C LYS A 221 9.64 -4.07 -0.20
N GLU A 222 9.51 -5.06 0.66
CA GLU A 222 8.61 -5.07 1.81
C GLU A 222 9.47 -5.21 3.07
N VAL A 223 9.32 -4.27 4.00
CA VAL A 223 10.12 -4.17 5.22
C VAL A 223 9.18 -4.07 6.41
N TRP A 224 9.46 -4.88 7.42
CA TRP A 224 8.66 -5.01 8.63
C TRP A 224 9.25 -4.10 9.71
N PHE A 225 8.38 -3.32 10.34
CA PHE A 225 8.73 -2.40 11.42
C PHE A 225 8.04 -2.83 12.71
N PRO A 226 8.70 -2.68 13.87
CA PRO A 226 8.09 -2.91 15.17
C PRO A 226 6.94 -1.91 15.41
N GLY A 227 5.93 -2.33 16.16
CA GLY A 227 4.77 -1.52 16.50
C GLY A 227 3.50 -1.84 15.72
N CYS A 228 2.40 -1.22 16.12
CA CYS A 228 1.07 -1.38 15.51
C CYS A 228 0.88 -0.45 14.28
N HIS A 229 -0.30 -0.49 13.65
CA HIS A 229 -0.63 0.31 12.46
C HIS A 229 -0.28 1.81 12.59
N GLY A 230 -0.54 2.39 13.77
CA GLY A 230 -0.23 3.80 14.06
C GLY A 230 1.25 4.06 14.36
N ASP A 231 1.99 3.05 14.82
CA ASP A 231 3.43 3.15 15.08
C ASP A 231 4.26 3.06 13.79
N VAL A 232 3.69 2.57 12.69
CA VAL A 232 4.36 2.53 11.39
C VAL A 232 3.90 3.65 10.47
N GLY A 233 2.59 3.90 10.40
CA GLY A 233 2.03 4.94 9.52
C GLY A 233 1.86 6.31 10.16
N GLY A 234 2.09 6.41 11.47
CA GLY A 234 1.80 7.61 12.26
C GLY A 234 0.34 7.68 12.71
N GLY A 235 0.04 8.67 13.56
CA GLY A 235 -1.31 8.91 14.07
C GLY A 235 -1.44 8.91 15.59
N TRP A 236 -0.37 8.55 16.31
CA TRP A 236 -0.25 8.76 17.75
C TRP A 236 0.27 10.17 18.04
N PRO A 237 -0.16 10.82 19.14
CA PRO A 237 0.44 12.08 19.59
C PRO A 237 1.88 11.82 20.07
N ALA A 238 2.75 12.80 19.89
CA ALA A 238 4.11 12.73 20.43
C ALA A 238 4.01 12.91 21.95
N GLU A 239 4.28 11.86 22.72
CA GLU A 239 4.29 11.95 24.19
C GLU A 239 5.59 12.63 24.63
N GLU A 240 5.49 13.62 25.52
CA GLU A 240 6.67 14.21 26.18
C GLU A 240 7.31 13.17 27.12
N ASP A 241 8.64 13.23 27.27
CA ASP A 241 9.43 12.24 28.04
C ASP A 241 8.98 12.15 29.54
N ASP A 242 8.20 13.11 30.05
CA ASP A 242 7.75 13.23 31.45
C ASP A 242 6.23 12.98 31.69
N ALA A 243 5.51 12.32 30.76
CA ALA A 243 4.07 12.05 30.94
C ALA A 243 3.71 11.12 32.13
N HIS A 244 4.72 10.51 32.77
CA HIS A 244 4.53 9.61 33.90
C HIS A 244 4.32 10.31 35.25
N GLU A 245 4.73 11.57 35.43
CA GLU A 245 4.40 12.30 36.67
C GLU A 245 2.94 12.78 36.67
N VAL A 246 2.44 13.27 35.53
CA VAL A 246 1.11 13.92 35.46
C VAL A 246 -0.05 12.91 35.42
N ALA A 247 0.13 11.73 34.81
CA ALA A 247 -0.91 10.70 34.74
C ALA A 247 -1.26 10.08 36.11
N SER A 248 -0.33 10.18 37.08
CA SER A 248 -0.50 9.70 38.46
C SER A 248 -1.29 10.67 39.34
N THR A 249 -1.36 11.95 38.97
CA THR A 249 -1.97 13.02 39.77
C THR A 249 -3.33 13.51 39.24
N MET A 250 -3.80 12.99 38.11
CA MET A 250 -5.06 13.44 37.52
C MET A 250 -6.28 12.92 38.30
N SER A 251 -7.11 13.86 38.76
CA SER A 251 -8.43 13.59 39.34
C SER A 251 -9.33 12.85 38.35
N ILE A 252 -10.22 11.99 38.88
CA ILE A 252 -11.24 11.24 38.11
C ILE A 252 -12.01 12.16 37.14
N TRP A 253 -12.32 13.39 37.56
CA TRP A 253 -13.01 14.36 36.72
C TRP A 253 -12.15 14.94 35.59
N GLN A 254 -10.84 15.08 35.79
CA GLN A 254 -9.91 15.49 34.73
C GLN A 254 -9.71 14.37 33.69
N ARG A 255 -9.71 13.11 34.13
CA ARG A 255 -9.70 11.93 33.25
C ARG A 255 -10.99 11.82 32.43
N ILE A 256 -12.15 12.09 33.02
CA ILE A 256 -13.45 12.10 32.31
C ILE A 256 -13.49 13.24 31.29
N LYS A 257 -12.91 14.40 31.62
CA LYS A 257 -12.84 15.54 30.70
C LYS A 257 -11.88 15.29 29.54
N SER A 258 -10.70 14.72 29.79
CA SER A 258 -9.75 14.29 28.75
C SER A 258 -10.26 13.11 27.91
N PHE A 259 -11.20 12.32 28.44
CA PHE A 259 -11.87 11.24 27.71
C PHE A 259 -12.87 11.78 26.69
N TRP A 260 -13.62 12.84 27.03
CA TRP A 260 -14.53 13.52 26.10
C TRP A 260 -13.82 14.40 25.08
N THR A 261 -12.59 14.82 25.38
CA THR A 261 -11.70 15.50 24.43
C THR A 261 -10.56 14.56 24.05
N THR A 262 -10.79 13.68 23.08
CA THR A 262 -9.67 13.01 22.41
C THR A 262 -8.73 14.11 21.91
N ASP A 263 -7.59 14.30 22.57
CA ASP A 263 -6.50 15.14 22.09
C ASP A 263 -5.82 14.41 20.93
N LYS A 264 -6.56 14.25 19.82
CA LYS A 264 -5.94 14.63 18.56
C LYS A 264 -5.52 16.07 18.80
N ALA A 265 -4.23 16.36 18.76
CA ALA A 265 -3.77 17.72 18.61
C ALA A 265 -4.61 18.32 17.46
N LYS A 266 -5.56 19.21 17.81
CA LYS A 266 -6.49 19.81 16.85
C LYS A 266 -5.75 20.65 15.83
N GLU A 267 -4.47 20.92 16.10
CA GLU A 267 -3.55 21.72 15.35
C GLU A 267 -2.27 20.91 15.13
N ALA A 268 -1.63 21.08 13.96
CA ALA A 268 -0.27 20.60 13.76
C ALA A 268 0.63 21.24 14.83
N SER A 269 1.64 20.52 15.33
CA SER A 269 2.54 21.06 16.35
C SER A 269 3.09 22.42 15.90
N HIS A 270 2.98 23.40 16.79
CA HIS A 270 3.42 24.77 16.51
C HIS A 270 4.95 24.84 16.29
N ASP A 271 5.70 23.83 16.75
CA ASP A 271 7.15 23.72 16.54
C ASP A 271 7.61 22.27 16.30
N VAL A 272 7.49 21.81 15.05
CA VAL A 272 7.98 20.49 14.55
C VAL A 272 9.47 20.24 14.90
N ALA A 273 10.23 21.26 15.30
CA ALA A 273 11.63 21.10 15.70
C ALA A 273 11.81 20.57 17.13
N LYS A 274 10.82 20.75 18.01
CA LYS A 274 10.88 20.36 19.43
C LYS A 274 10.23 19.02 19.74
N ASP A 275 9.33 18.55 18.87
CA ASP A 275 8.60 17.30 19.09
C ASP A 275 9.56 16.11 19.33
N PRO A 276 9.26 15.25 20.31
CA PRO A 276 9.99 14.01 20.50
C PRO A 276 9.77 13.07 19.32
N PHE A 277 10.80 12.31 18.97
CA PHE A 277 10.69 11.34 17.87
C PHE A 277 9.84 10.14 18.31
N GLN A 278 8.94 9.73 17.43
CA GLN A 278 8.08 8.57 17.60
C GLN A 278 8.64 7.36 16.87
N MET A 279 8.09 6.18 17.15
CA MET A 279 8.44 4.96 16.41
C MET A 279 8.12 5.09 14.90
N SER A 280 7.06 5.81 14.54
CA SER A 280 6.65 6.05 13.14
C SER A 280 7.68 6.81 12.32
N ASP A 281 8.53 7.59 12.98
CA ASP A 281 9.63 8.31 12.34
C ASP A 281 10.70 7.36 11.79
N LEU A 282 10.83 6.13 12.32
CA LEU A 282 11.71 5.10 11.76
C LEU A 282 11.25 4.67 10.36
N ALA A 283 9.95 4.38 10.22
CA ALA A 283 9.36 3.99 8.95
C ALA A 283 9.36 5.16 7.95
N LEU A 284 9.10 6.38 8.42
CA LEU A 284 9.19 7.59 7.60
C LEU A 284 10.64 7.85 7.12
N ALA A 285 11.62 7.78 8.01
CA ALA A 285 13.03 7.97 7.68
C ALA A 285 13.53 6.91 6.69
N TRP A 286 13.10 5.66 6.85
CA TRP A 286 13.38 4.59 5.89
C TRP A 286 12.81 4.89 4.51
N MET A 287 11.54 5.33 4.41
CA MET A 287 10.94 5.67 3.13
C MET A 287 11.65 6.85 2.46
N ILE A 288 11.99 7.91 3.21
CA ILE A 288 12.75 9.06 2.70
C ILE A 288 14.09 8.58 2.12
N ARG A 289 14.80 7.70 2.84
CA ARG A 289 16.05 7.11 2.36
C ARG A 289 15.86 6.33 1.06
N GLU A 290 14.80 5.52 0.93
CA GLU A 290 14.55 4.76 -0.30
C GLU A 290 14.24 5.68 -1.50
N VAL A 291 13.52 6.78 -1.28
CA VAL A 291 13.29 7.81 -2.31
C VAL A 291 14.61 8.47 -2.72
N GLU A 292 15.49 8.79 -1.76
CA GLU A 292 16.81 9.36 -2.04
C GLU A 292 17.71 8.39 -2.82
N ILE A 293 17.71 7.10 -2.48
CA ILE A 293 18.44 6.06 -3.22
C ILE A 293 17.96 5.98 -4.68
N VAL A 294 16.65 6.08 -4.91
CA VAL A 294 16.11 6.11 -6.27
C VAL A 294 16.55 7.37 -7.02
N GLY A 295 16.54 8.54 -6.36
CA GLY A 295 17.04 9.78 -6.95
C GLY A 295 18.56 9.78 -7.23
N GLN A 296 19.35 9.00 -6.48
CA GLN A 296 20.77 8.79 -6.78
C GLN A 296 20.98 7.92 -8.03
N LYS A 297 20.11 6.93 -8.25
CA LYS A 297 20.14 6.07 -9.45
C LYS A 297 19.66 6.80 -10.71
N ASP A 298 18.65 7.65 -10.56
CA ASP A 298 18.11 8.50 -11.64
C ASP A 298 18.03 9.96 -11.16
N PRO A 299 19.07 10.77 -11.43
CA PRO A 299 19.11 12.17 -11.05
C PRO A 299 17.98 13.02 -11.65
N ALA A 300 17.45 12.66 -12.82
CA ALA A 300 16.35 13.39 -13.46
C ALA A 300 15.01 13.18 -12.74
N ALA A 301 14.89 12.07 -12.01
CA ALA A 301 13.73 11.72 -11.19
C ALA A 301 13.88 12.11 -9.71
N ALA A 302 14.97 12.76 -9.31
CA ALA A 302 15.28 13.01 -7.91
C ALA A 302 14.30 14.00 -7.24
N VAL A 303 13.80 13.63 -6.06
CA VAL A 303 12.91 14.48 -5.25
C VAL A 303 13.73 15.60 -4.59
N LYS A 304 13.32 16.85 -4.79
CA LYS A 304 13.86 18.00 -4.08
C LYS A 304 13.15 18.15 -2.72
N TRP A 305 13.90 18.06 -1.64
CA TRP A 305 13.38 18.15 -0.28
C TRP A 305 13.32 19.59 0.23
N CYS A 306 12.24 19.94 0.94
CA CYS A 306 12.12 21.24 1.61
C CYS A 306 12.96 21.32 2.89
N ASN A 307 13.15 22.53 3.41
CA ASN A 307 13.94 22.79 4.61
C ASN A 307 13.44 22.01 5.84
N SER A 308 12.13 21.77 5.94
CA SER A 308 11.55 20.98 7.03
C SER A 308 12.06 19.53 7.01
N VAL A 309 12.03 18.87 5.84
CA VAL A 309 12.54 17.49 5.70
C VAL A 309 14.05 17.42 5.93
N ASN A 310 14.81 18.42 5.47
CA ASN A 310 16.24 18.49 5.77
C ASN A 310 16.50 18.68 7.28
N GLY A 311 15.67 19.48 7.95
CA GLY A 311 15.69 19.64 9.41
C GLY A 311 15.38 18.33 10.13
N PHE A 312 14.34 17.62 9.72
CA PHE A 312 13.98 16.29 10.22
C PHE A 312 15.17 15.32 10.08
N LYS A 313 15.74 15.18 8.88
CA LYS A 313 16.88 14.28 8.63
C LYS A 313 18.05 14.54 9.57
N ARG A 314 18.39 15.81 9.79
CA ARG A 314 19.48 16.22 10.69
C ARG A 314 19.16 15.90 12.16
N ARG A 315 17.93 16.15 12.62
CA ARG A 315 17.49 15.85 13.99
C ARG A 315 17.39 14.35 14.23
N PHE A 316 16.83 13.62 13.27
CA PHE A 316 16.66 12.17 13.34
C PHE A 316 18.00 11.45 13.45
N LYS A 317 19.04 11.91 12.72
CA LYS A 317 20.40 11.37 12.87
C LYS A 317 20.96 11.54 14.30
N LYS A 318 20.60 12.61 15.01
CA LYS A 318 21.06 12.88 16.39
C LYS A 318 20.25 12.15 17.45
N ARG A 319 18.94 12.01 17.27
CA ARG A 319 18.00 11.44 18.26
C ARG A 319 17.42 10.09 17.84
N LYS A 320 18.05 9.36 16.91
CA LYS A 320 17.57 8.06 16.42
C LYS A 320 17.30 7.06 17.55
N GLU A 321 18.16 7.04 18.57
CA GLU A 321 18.02 6.18 19.75
C GLU A 321 16.70 6.43 20.50
N GLN A 322 16.20 7.66 20.50
CA GLN A 322 14.90 7.98 21.11
C GLN A 322 13.77 7.27 20.35
N ALA A 323 13.77 7.34 19.01
CA ALA A 323 12.76 6.66 18.19
C ALA A 323 12.82 5.13 18.36
N LEU A 324 14.03 4.56 18.47
CA LEU A 324 14.24 3.12 18.68
C LEU A 324 13.79 2.64 20.07
N ARG A 325 13.89 3.49 21.09
CA ARG A 325 13.41 3.22 22.46
C ARG A 325 11.97 3.66 22.68
N GLY A 326 11.32 4.16 21.63
CA GLY A 326 9.92 4.57 21.68
C GLY A 326 9.02 3.42 22.13
N ARG A 327 7.97 3.75 22.87
CA ARG A 327 7.00 2.78 23.35
C ARG A 327 6.14 2.26 22.19
N ILE A 328 5.95 0.95 22.13
CA ILE A 328 4.94 0.33 21.26
C ILE A 328 3.55 0.59 21.85
N HIS A 329 2.66 1.22 21.08
CA HIS A 329 1.31 1.50 21.55
C HIS A 329 0.46 0.24 21.50
N ASP A 330 -0.26 -0.05 22.60
CA ASP A 330 -1.18 -1.17 22.65
C ASP A 330 -2.51 -0.80 21.97
N SER A 331 -2.64 -1.22 20.71
CA SER A 331 -3.85 -1.01 19.91
C SER A 331 -5.10 -1.78 20.40
N LEU A 332 -4.95 -2.67 21.40
CA LEU A 332 -6.02 -3.45 22.03
C LEU A 332 -6.39 -2.93 23.42
N GLN A 333 -5.56 -2.11 24.07
CA GLN A 333 -5.86 -1.51 25.37
C GLN A 333 -7.03 -0.52 25.26
N PHE A 334 -8.24 -1.01 25.55
CA PHE A 334 -9.38 -0.20 25.96
C PHE A 334 -9.17 0.20 27.42
N SER A 335 -8.64 1.39 27.70
CA SER A 335 -8.71 1.87 29.08
C SER A 335 -10.16 2.27 29.40
N SER A 336 -10.76 1.52 30.34
CA SER A 336 -12.08 1.66 31.00
C SER A 336 -13.33 1.36 30.17
N GLY A 337 -13.51 0.10 29.77
CA GLY A 337 -14.83 -0.44 29.39
C GLY A 337 -15.59 -0.95 30.61
N THR A 338 -16.53 -0.15 31.15
CA THR A 338 -17.72 -0.73 31.76
C THR A 338 -18.75 -0.95 30.65
N GLY A 339 -19.32 -2.14 30.61
CA GLY A 339 -20.12 -2.65 29.51
C GLY A 339 -21.36 -1.83 29.16
N PHE A 340 -22.01 -2.29 28.08
CA PHE A 340 -23.26 -1.79 27.49
C PHE A 340 -23.14 -0.67 26.44
N LEU A 341 -22.53 -1.00 25.28
CA LEU A 341 -23.03 -0.71 23.91
C LEU A 341 -21.95 -1.03 22.84
N PRO A 342 -21.64 -2.30 22.57
CA PRO A 342 -20.61 -2.68 21.62
C PRO A 342 -21.21 -2.85 20.21
N SER A 343 -21.46 -1.77 19.46
CA SER A 343 -21.66 -1.91 18.00
C SER A 343 -21.52 -0.61 17.18
N CYS A 344 -21.82 0.56 17.76
CA CYS A 344 -22.03 1.75 16.93
C CYS A 344 -20.88 2.79 16.95
N PHE A 345 -20.02 2.78 17.97
CA PHE A 345 -19.03 3.86 18.15
C PHE A 345 -17.66 3.63 17.50
N GLY A 346 -17.32 2.41 17.10
CA GLY A 346 -16.09 2.11 16.34
C GLY A 346 -16.10 2.65 14.89
N ILE A 347 -17.23 3.20 14.43
CA ILE A 347 -17.42 3.77 13.08
C ILE A 347 -17.18 5.29 13.08
N LEU A 348 -17.29 5.97 14.24
CA LEU A 348 -17.24 7.43 14.30
C LEU A 348 -15.81 8.02 14.38
N TRP A 349 -14.79 7.22 14.66
CA TRP A 349 -13.38 7.67 14.69
C TRP A 349 -12.78 7.89 13.27
N PHE A 350 -13.54 7.58 12.21
CA PHE A 350 -13.10 7.58 10.80
C PHE A 350 -12.89 8.98 10.18
N ALA A 351 -13.07 10.07 10.90
CA ALA A 351 -13.10 11.44 10.34
C ALA A 351 -11.74 12.16 10.30
N GLY A 352 -10.62 11.44 10.09
CA GLY A 352 -9.26 11.99 10.15
C GLY A 352 -8.37 11.72 8.93
N GLY A 353 -8.87 11.98 7.72
CA GLY A 353 -8.09 12.15 6.48
C GLY A 353 -7.43 10.90 5.86
N TRP A 354 -8.06 10.35 4.81
CA TRP A 354 -7.53 9.27 3.97
C TRP A 354 -6.44 9.80 3.04
N LYS A 355 -5.26 10.13 3.57
CA LYS A 355 -4.25 10.82 2.78
C LYS A 355 -3.53 9.86 1.83
N MET A 356 -3.89 9.92 0.55
CA MET A 356 -3.05 9.48 -0.55
C MET A 356 -2.40 10.72 -1.16
N MET A 357 -1.08 10.73 -1.24
CA MET A 357 -0.33 11.83 -1.83
C MET A 357 0.19 11.43 -3.19
N LEU A 358 0.04 12.31 -4.16
CA LEU A 358 0.46 12.11 -5.52
C LEU A 358 1.37 13.27 -5.95
N ILE A 359 2.53 12.93 -6.49
CA ILE A 359 3.53 13.89 -6.93
C ILE A 359 3.93 13.54 -8.36
N ILE A 360 3.98 14.55 -9.23
CA ILE A 360 4.50 14.46 -10.59
C ILE A 360 5.79 15.25 -10.64
N ILE A 361 6.89 14.57 -10.93
CA ILE A 361 8.22 15.17 -11.08
C ILE A 361 8.52 15.31 -12.57
N ARG A 362 8.83 16.53 -12.99
CA ARG A 362 9.21 16.82 -14.37
C ARG A 362 10.74 16.86 -14.48
N PRO A 363 11.35 16.28 -15.53
CA PRO A 363 12.80 16.31 -15.70
C PRO A 363 13.40 17.73 -15.80
N THR A 364 12.61 18.71 -16.27
CA THR A 364 13.10 20.06 -16.64
C THR A 364 12.47 21.21 -15.85
N THR A 365 11.48 20.95 -14.99
CA THR A 365 10.67 22.01 -14.32
C THR A 365 10.25 21.65 -12.89
N THR A 366 9.59 22.58 -12.19
CA THR A 366 9.09 22.40 -10.82
C THR A 366 8.05 21.29 -10.72
N ALA A 367 8.18 20.45 -9.68
CA ALA A 367 7.28 19.33 -9.42
C ALA A 367 5.87 19.80 -9.06
N THR A 368 4.85 19.04 -9.48
CA THR A 368 3.44 19.32 -9.16
C THR A 368 2.94 18.29 -8.13
N MET A 369 2.35 18.73 -7.02
CA MET A 369 1.90 17.87 -5.93
C MET A 369 0.39 18.02 -5.68
N LYS A 370 -0.29 16.91 -5.36
CA LYS A 370 -1.67 16.89 -4.89
C LYS A 370 -1.87 15.86 -3.79
N THR A 371 -2.45 16.32 -2.69
CA THR A 371 -2.97 15.44 -1.63
C THR A 371 -4.44 15.13 -1.94
N LEU A 372 -4.79 13.84 -1.95
CA LEU A 372 -6.17 13.38 -1.98
C LEU A 372 -6.54 12.98 -0.56
N VAL A 373 -7.71 13.43 -0.12
CA VAL A 373 -8.31 13.14 1.20
C VAL A 373 -9.49 12.20 1.02
#